data_AF-A0A1J5DDM8-F1
#
_entry.id   AF-A0A1J5DDM8-F1
#
_cell.length_a   1.000
_cell.length_b   1.000
_cell.length_c   1.000
_cell.angle_alpha   90.00
_cell.angle_beta   90.00
_cell.angle_gamma   90.00
#
_symmetry.space_group_name_H-M   'P 1'
#
loop_
_entity.id
_entity.type
_entity.pdbx_description
1 polymer ?
#
loop_
_entity_poly.entity_id
_entity_poly.type
_entity_poly.pdbx_seq_one_letter_code
_entity_poly.pdbx_strand_id
1 'polypeptide(L)'
;MKGLRKYTDPIIMSLEEVEELGKELDKNQPDLYQRLLDETKPEDVALMVYTSGTTGPPKGAMLTHQNILNMTESFMPICPMYETDEVVSYLPLCVILPSGCSQCLSPYIQDVRSILLKAWTQSRRL
;
A
#
# COMPACT_ATOMS: atom_id res chain seq x y z
N MET A 1 -16.81 14.76 2.01
CA MET A 1 -15.43 15.01 2.49
C MET A 1 -14.80 16.05 1.56
N LYS A 2 -14.39 17.23 2.06
CA LYS A 2 -13.62 18.18 1.24
C LYS A 2 -12.23 17.55 1.09
N GLY A 3 -11.99 16.86 -0.03
CA GLY A 3 -10.72 16.14 -0.28
C GLY A 3 -9.50 17.06 -0.27
N LEU A 4 -8.36 16.56 -0.74
CA LEU A 4 -7.06 17.27 -0.69
C LEU A 4 -6.98 18.56 -1.55
N ARG A 5 -8.09 19.03 -2.14
CA ARG A 5 -8.17 20.16 -3.09
C ARG A 5 -7.70 21.52 -2.56
N LYS A 6 -7.57 21.68 -1.23
CA LYS A 6 -7.17 22.93 -0.59
C LYS A 6 -5.72 22.94 -0.10
N TYR A 7 -5.05 21.80 -0.18
CA TYR A 7 -3.66 21.70 0.24
C TYR A 7 -2.78 22.15 -0.92
N THR A 8 -1.80 23.00 -0.62
CA THR A 8 -0.87 23.58 -1.59
C THR A 8 0.58 23.25 -1.24
N ASP A 9 0.79 22.24 -0.38
CA ASP A 9 2.12 21.82 0.01
C ASP A 9 2.84 21.22 -1.21
N PRO A 10 4.08 21.63 -1.53
CA PRO A 10 4.83 21.11 -2.67
C PRO A 10 5.02 19.58 -2.67
N ILE A 11 4.93 18.92 -1.51
CA ILE A 11 5.04 17.45 -1.44
C ILE A 11 3.77 16.74 -1.94
N ILE A 12 2.64 17.45 -2.03
CA ILE A 12 1.38 16.89 -2.46
C ILE A 12 1.33 16.94 -3.98
N MET A 13 1.36 15.75 -4.57
CA MET A 13 1.26 15.55 -6.01
C MET A 13 0.22 14.48 -6.34
N SER A 14 -0.29 14.52 -7.56
CA SER A 14 -1.17 13.49 -8.10
C SER A 14 -0.42 12.20 -8.36
N LEU A 15 -1.14 11.08 -8.39
CA LEU A 15 -0.53 9.79 -8.72
C LEU A 15 0.06 9.79 -10.14
N GLU A 16 -0.56 10.50 -11.08
CA GLU A 16 -0.06 10.64 -12.46
C GLU A 16 1.29 11.36 -12.50
N GLU A 17 1.48 12.41 -11.70
CA GLU A 17 2.77 13.09 -11.57
C GLU A 17 3.84 12.18 -10.96
N VAL A 18 3.48 11.38 -9.94
CA VAL A 18 4.40 10.37 -9.36
C VAL A 18 4.81 9.33 -10.41
N GLU A 19 3.86 8.84 -11.20
CA GLU A 19 4.11 7.86 -12.25
C GLU A 19 5.03 8.43 -13.34
N GLU A 20 4.84 9.69 -13.74
CA GLU A 20 5.71 10.33 -14.74
C GLU A 20 7.12 10.55 -14.21
N LEU A 21 7.26 11.02 -12.95
CA LEU A 21 8.56 11.09 -12.27
C LEU A 21 9.26 9.73 -12.23
N GLY A 22 8.50 8.66 -11.97
CA GLY A 22 9.01 7.28 -12.00
C GLY A 22 9.55 6.88 -13.38
N LYS A 23 8.81 7.18 -14.46
CA LYS A 23 9.25 6.89 -15.83
C LYS A 23 10.48 7.69 -16.25
N GLU A 24 10.58 8.95 -15.84
CA GLU A 24 11.76 9.77 -16.10
C GLU A 24 12.99 9.23 -15.35
N LEU A 25 12.82 8.85 -14.08
CA LEU A 25 13.88 8.24 -13.29
C LEU A 25 14.34 6.91 -13.87
N ASP A 26 13.41 6.06 -14.31
CA ASP A 26 13.72 4.78 -14.94
C ASP A 26 14.52 4.94 -16.24
N LYS A 27 14.19 5.94 -17.07
CA LYS A 27 14.98 6.29 -18.27
C LYS A 27 16.39 6.75 -17.92
N ASN A 28 16.54 7.56 -16.87
CA ASN A 28 17.81 8.14 -16.47
C ASN A 28 18.69 7.16 -15.68
N GLN A 29 18.07 6.20 -14.99
CA GLN A 29 18.72 5.22 -14.13
C GLN A 29 17.95 3.88 -14.18
N PRO A 30 18.08 3.10 -15.26
CA PRO A 30 17.28 1.88 -15.47
C PRO A 30 17.52 0.81 -14.38
N ASP A 31 18.71 0.77 -13.79
CA ASP A 31 19.04 -0.19 -12.74
C ASP A 31 18.69 0.30 -11.32
N LEU A 32 18.08 1.49 -11.18
CA LEU A 32 17.79 2.06 -9.86
C LEU A 32 16.81 1.18 -9.08
N TYR A 33 15.75 0.70 -9.72
CA TYR A 33 14.76 -0.14 -9.05
C TYR A 33 15.38 -1.42 -8.50
N GLN A 34 16.16 -2.14 -9.32
CA GLN A 34 16.80 -3.38 -8.89
C GLN A 34 17.82 -3.14 -7.77
N ARG A 35 18.63 -2.08 -7.87
CA ARG A 35 19.57 -1.73 -6.80
C ARG A 35 18.87 -1.41 -5.48
N LEU A 36 17.77 -0.66 -5.51
CA LEU A 36 17.00 -0.35 -4.31
C LEU A 36 16.41 -1.61 -3.69
N LEU A 37 15.92 -2.55 -4.51
CA LEU A 37 15.47 -3.85 -4.02
C LEU A 37 16.60 -4.63 -3.34
N ASP A 38 17.78 -4.70 -3.98
CA ASP A 38 18.93 -5.45 -3.47
C ASP A 38 19.50 -4.83 -2.17
N GLU A 39 19.39 -3.51 -2.02
CA GLU A 39 19.83 -2.78 -0.83
C GLU A 39 18.81 -2.83 0.33
N THR A 40 17.55 -3.14 0.06
CA THR A 40 16.46 -3.18 1.05
C THR A 40 16.67 -4.33 2.03
N LYS A 41 16.58 -4.03 3.33
CA LYS A 41 16.69 -5.01 4.41
C LYS A 41 15.35 -5.31 5.07
N PRO A 42 15.14 -6.51 5.64
CA PRO A 42 13.90 -6.85 6.33
C PRO A 42 13.55 -5.88 7.47
N GLU A 43 14.54 -5.28 8.13
CA GLU A 43 14.36 -4.34 9.24
C GLU A 43 14.04 -2.90 8.79
N ASP A 44 14.15 -2.61 7.49
CA ASP A 44 13.83 -1.29 6.96
C ASP A 44 12.32 -1.02 7.04
N VAL A 45 11.96 0.25 7.26
CA VAL A 45 10.56 0.66 7.37
C VAL A 45 9.91 0.62 5.98
N ALA A 46 8.90 -0.24 5.84
CA ALA A 46 8.12 -0.40 4.62
C ALA A 46 6.87 0.50 4.59
N LEU A 47 6.23 0.69 5.75
CA LEU A 47 4.97 1.43 5.85
C LEU A 47 4.91 2.26 7.14
N MET A 48 4.41 3.48 7.05
CA MET A 48 4.05 4.29 8.21
C MET A 48 2.54 4.54 8.22
N VAL A 49 1.88 4.10 9.29
CA VAL A 49 0.42 4.16 9.43
C VAL A 49 0.05 5.17 10.49
N TYR A 50 -0.75 6.17 10.12
CA TYR A 50 -1.29 7.14 11.08
C TYR A 50 -2.61 6.66 11.63
N THR A 51 -2.68 6.56 12.95
CA THR A 51 -3.92 6.24 13.67
C THR A 51 -4.45 7.51 14.34
N SER A 52 -5.77 7.72 14.31
CA SER A 52 -6.38 8.97 14.78
C SER A 52 -6.16 9.23 16.27
N GLY A 53 -5.92 8.19 17.08
CA GLY A 53 -5.73 8.29 18.53
C GLY A 53 -6.96 8.86 19.26
N THR A 54 -7.33 8.31 20.41
CA THR A 54 -8.45 8.86 21.21
C THR A 54 -8.01 10.02 22.11
N THR A 55 -6.70 10.21 22.30
CA THR A 55 -6.10 11.23 23.17
C THR A 55 -4.79 11.76 22.56
N GLY A 56 -4.88 12.79 21.72
CA GLY A 56 -3.72 13.55 21.22
C GLY A 56 -3.53 13.53 19.70
N PRO A 57 -2.42 14.11 19.20
CA PRO A 57 -2.11 14.11 17.77
C PRO A 57 -1.97 12.69 17.21
N PRO A 58 -2.28 12.46 15.92
CA PRO A 58 -2.15 11.16 15.30
C PRO A 58 -0.76 10.55 15.48
N LYS A 59 -0.69 9.28 15.87
CA LYS A 59 0.58 8.57 16.05
C LYS A 59 0.89 7.78 14.78
N GLY A 60 2.12 7.90 14.29
CA GLY A 60 2.65 7.09 13.19
C GLY A 60 3.22 5.77 13.73
N ALA A 61 2.63 4.65 13.34
CA ALA A 61 3.20 3.32 13.57
C ALA A 61 4.10 2.97 12.38
N MET A 62 5.39 2.72 12.64
CA MET A 62 6.34 2.25 11.64
C MET A 62 6.29 0.73 11.57
N LEU A 63 6.06 0.20 10.38
CA LEU A 63 6.02 -1.23 10.09
C LEU A 63 7.19 -1.57 9.17
N THR A 64 8.03 -2.51 9.61
CA THR A 64 9.15 -3.01 8.79
C THR A 64 8.68 -4.09 7.82
N HIS A 65 9.48 -4.38 6.79
CA HIS A 65 9.22 -5.52 5.90
C HIS A 65 9.06 -6.84 6.68
N GLN A 66 9.94 -7.07 7.66
CA GLN A 66 9.90 -8.26 8.51
C GLN A 66 8.62 -8.34 9.35
N ASN A 67 8.14 -7.21 9.91
CA ASN A 67 6.89 -7.22 10.68
C ASN A 67 5.70 -7.64 9.81
N ILE A 68 5.65 -7.15 8.57
CA ILE A 68 4.58 -7.44 7.62
C ILE A 68 4.62 -8.93 7.21
N LEU A 69 5.81 -9.46 6.91
CA LEU A 69 6.00 -10.87 6.54
C LEU A 69 5.63 -11.80 7.70
N ASN A 70 6.13 -11.54 8.91
CA ASN A 70 5.81 -12.34 10.11
C ASN A 70 4.31 -12.39 10.40
N MET A 71 3.62 -11.26 10.22
CA MET A 71 2.17 -11.21 10.40
C MET A 71 1.45 -12.05 9.35
N THR A 72 1.92 -12.00 8.10
CA THR A 72 1.35 -12.78 6.99
C THR A 72 1.54 -14.27 7.23
N GLU A 73 2.75 -14.69 7.59
CA GLU A 73 3.07 -16.09 7.92
C GLU A 73 2.23 -16.63 9.08
N SER A 74 2.07 -15.82 10.14
CA SER A 74 1.25 -16.20 11.30
C SER A 74 -0.23 -16.36 10.96
N PHE A 75 -0.71 -15.66 9.92
CA PHE A 75 -2.11 -15.67 9.51
C PHE A 75 -2.45 -16.80 8.52
N MET A 76 -1.49 -17.20 7.67
CA MET A 76 -1.66 -18.27 6.68
C MET A 76 -2.32 -19.56 7.22
N PRO A 77 -1.94 -20.13 8.38
CA PRO A 77 -2.57 -21.35 8.88
C PRO A 77 -4.00 -21.13 9.41
N ILE A 78 -4.37 -19.90 9.77
CA ILE A 78 -5.69 -19.56 10.31
C ILE A 78 -6.69 -19.34 9.17
N CYS A 79 -6.23 -18.75 8.07
CA CYS A 79 -7.03 -18.47 6.88
C CYS A 79 -6.20 -18.83 5.64
N PRO A 80 -6.13 -20.12 5.28
CA PRO A 80 -5.42 -20.53 4.08
C PRO A 80 -6.11 -19.92 2.86
N MET A 81 -5.30 -19.47 1.91
CA MET A 81 -5.75 -19.00 0.60
C MET A 81 -5.19 -19.96 -0.45
N TYR A 82 -5.96 -20.16 -1.51
CA TYR A 82 -5.62 -21.02 -2.64
C TYR A 82 -5.69 -20.21 -3.93
N GLU A 83 -4.98 -20.65 -4.98
CA GLU A 83 -4.98 -20.01 -6.30
C GLU A 83 -6.39 -19.88 -6.93
N THR A 84 -7.33 -20.72 -6.49
CA THR A 84 -8.74 -20.68 -6.92
C THR A 84 -9.59 -19.62 -6.22
N ASP A 85 -9.08 -19.02 -5.14
CA ASP A 85 -9.82 -18.01 -4.39
C ASP A 85 -9.80 -16.66 -5.10
N GLU A 86 -10.90 -15.93 -5.04
CA GLU A 86 -10.97 -14.55 -5.54
C GLU A 86 -11.21 -13.60 -4.37
N VAL A 87 -10.27 -12.69 -4.14
CA VAL A 87 -10.33 -11.72 -3.05
C VAL A 87 -10.69 -10.34 -3.59
N VAL A 88 -11.78 -9.76 -3.06
CA VAL A 88 -12.27 -8.43 -3.43
C VAL A 88 -11.98 -7.44 -2.30
N SER A 89 -11.18 -6.42 -2.61
CA SER A 89 -10.89 -5.32 -1.68
C SER A 89 -11.86 -4.17 -1.91
N TYR A 90 -12.80 -3.95 -0.99
CA TYR A 90 -13.78 -2.85 -1.07
C TYR A 90 -13.30 -1.56 -0.38
N LEU A 91 -12.46 -1.66 0.66
CA LEU A 91 -11.95 -0.50 1.38
C LEU A 91 -10.70 0.09 0.70
N PRO A 92 -10.35 1.36 0.98
CA PRO A 92 -9.10 1.94 0.48
C PRO A 92 -7.88 1.15 0.96
N LEU A 93 -6.91 0.91 0.07
CA LEU A 93 -5.70 0.16 0.38
C LEU A 93 -4.94 0.69 1.59
N CYS A 94 -4.88 2.01 1.78
CA CYS A 94 -4.24 2.65 2.93
C CYS A 94 -4.90 2.32 4.28
N VAL A 95 -6.16 1.84 4.28
CA VAL A 95 -6.90 1.42 5.48
C VAL A 95 -6.75 -0.09 5.71
N ILE A 96 -6.59 -0.88 4.64
CA ILE A 96 -6.51 -2.34 4.75
C ILE A 96 -5.08 -2.81 5.00
N LEU A 97 -4.06 -2.19 4.39
CA LEU A 97 -2.67 -2.58 4.59
C LEU A 97 -2.23 -2.66 6.07
N PRO A 98 -2.66 -1.76 6.99
CA PRO A 98 -2.35 -1.89 8.41
C PRO A 98 -3.13 -3.00 9.13
N SER A 99 -4.37 -3.27 8.71
CA SER A 99 -5.35 -4.06 9.46
C SER A 99 -5.54 -5.48 8.90
N GLY A 100 -5.10 -5.70 7.66
CA GLY A 100 -5.33 -6.89 6.85
C GLY A 100 -4.20 -7.12 5.85
N CYS A 101 -2.97 -6.68 6.15
CA CYS A 101 -1.79 -6.93 5.31
C CYS A 101 -1.66 -8.40 4.93
N SER A 102 -2.09 -9.34 5.80
CA SER A 102 -2.12 -10.76 5.47
C SER A 102 -3.10 -11.09 4.34
N GLN A 103 -4.32 -10.57 4.32
CA GLN A 103 -5.29 -10.82 3.25
C GLN A 103 -4.98 -10.08 1.94
N CYS A 104 -4.26 -8.95 2.02
CA CYS A 104 -3.87 -8.21 0.84
C CYS A 104 -2.55 -8.66 0.22
N LEU A 105 -1.57 -9.12 1.01
CA LEU A 105 -0.27 -9.55 0.52
C LEU A 105 -0.17 -11.05 0.29
N SER A 106 -0.92 -11.88 1.04
CA SER A 106 -0.94 -13.34 0.83
C SER A 106 -1.32 -13.71 -0.61
N PRO A 107 -2.26 -13.01 -1.29
CA PRO A 107 -2.50 -13.28 -2.70
C PRO A 107 -1.28 -13.06 -3.60
N TYR A 108 -0.44 -12.06 -3.34
CA TYR A 108 0.76 -11.80 -4.13
C TYR A 108 1.92 -12.74 -3.80
N ILE A 109 1.92 -13.35 -2.61
CA ILE A 109 2.89 -14.37 -2.21
C ILE A 109 2.51 -15.76 -2.75
N GLN A 110 1.21 -16.01 -2.93
CA GLN A 110 0.65 -17.31 -3.35
C GLN A 110 0.07 -17.29 -4.78
N ASP A 111 0.38 -16.26 -5.58
CA ASP A 111 -0.14 -16.05 -6.94
C ASP A 111 -1.67 -16.13 -7.08
N VAL A 112 -2.40 -15.78 -6.02
CA VAL A 112 -3.87 -15.74 -6.00
C VAL A 112 -4.36 -14.47 -6.70
N ARG A 113 -5.42 -14.62 -7.48
CA ARG A 113 -6.02 -13.51 -8.23
C ARG A 113 -6.68 -12.50 -7.29
N SER A 114 -6.10 -11.31 -7.17
CA SER A 114 -6.67 -10.21 -6.41
C SER A 114 -7.41 -9.21 -7.31
N ILE A 115 -8.62 -8.81 -6.89
CA ILE A 115 -9.42 -7.80 -7.59
C ILE A 115 -9.46 -6.54 -6.73
N LEU A 116 -8.69 -5.53 -7.15
CA LEU A 116 -8.72 -4.20 -6.56
C LEU A 116 -9.85 -3.38 -7.19
N LEU A 117 -10.91 -3.12 -6.41
CA LEU A 117 -11.96 -2.21 -6.86
C LEU A 117 -11.44 -0.77 -6.76
N LYS A 118 -11.35 -0.09 -7.91
CA LYS A 118 -11.21 1.38 -7.94
C LYS A 118 -12.49 2.00 -7.38
N ALA A 119 -12.52 2.26 -6.07
CA ALA A 119 -13.60 3.00 -5.46
C ALA A 119 -13.46 4.51 -5.74
N TRP A 120 -14.43 5.04 -6.51
CA TRP A 120 -14.94 6.42 -6.48
C TRP A 120 -14.23 7.54 -7.29
N THR A 121 -14.57 7.63 -8.58
CA THR A 121 -14.75 8.91 -9.31
C THR A 121 -16.04 8.88 -10.14
N GLN A 122 -17.21 8.93 -9.47
CA GLN A 122 -18.45 9.35 -10.14
C GLN A 122 -18.70 10.84 -9.87
N SER A 123 -18.01 11.72 -10.61
CA SER A 123 -18.56 13.04 -10.90
C SER A 123 -19.49 12.90 -12.10
N ARG A 124 -20.74 12.44 -11.88
CA ARG A 124 -21.79 12.69 -12.87
C ARG A 124 -22.21 14.14 -12.74
N ARG A 125 -22.01 14.88 -13.83
CA ARG A 125 -22.65 16.17 -14.11
C ARG A 125 -24.16 16.01 -13.92
N LEU A 126 -24.75 16.89 -13.13
CA LEU A 126 -26.06 17.48 -13.34
C LEU A 126 -25.91 18.98 -13.08
#